data_AF-G4TMT6-F1
#
_entry.id   AF-G4TMT6-F1
#
_cell.length_a   1.000
_cell.length_b   1.000
_cell.length_c   1.000
_cell.angle_alpha   90.00
_cell.angle_beta   90.00
_cell.angle_gamma   90.00
#
_symmetry.space_group_name_H-M   'P 1'
#
loop_
_entity.id
_entity.type
_entity.pdbx_description
1 polymer ?
#
loop_
_entity_poly.entity_id
_entity_poly.type
_entity_poly.pdbx_seq_one_letter_code
_entity_poly.pdbx_strand_id
1 'polypeptide(L)'
;MASIASRRLAKELRDMQTNGCPAGIECLSADGDRWIMGIEVLGDSIYTGEKFALSFRFEPQYPISSPVVTFIPNFVLPAESTSTSFNRNTVYTTPIHPHVYSNGHICASILGPEWSPVLTVVSVCITLQSMLASCKKKERPVDNDRYVRNAPDNPKKTRFHYDDDTV
;
A
#
# COMPACT_ATOMS: atom_id res chain seq x y z
N MET A 1 20.33 -3.74 21.39
CA MET A 1 18.92 -3.92 21.79
C MET A 1 18.05 -3.72 20.56
N ALA A 2 17.04 -4.56 20.34
CA ALA A 2 16.07 -4.36 19.27
C ALA A 2 15.27 -3.07 19.52
N SER A 3 15.12 -2.22 18.50
CA SER A 3 14.34 -0.98 18.61
C SER A 3 12.85 -1.29 18.88
N ILE A 4 12.10 -0.30 19.37
CA ILE A 4 10.65 -0.49 19.54
C ILE A 4 9.97 -0.78 18.20
N ALA A 5 10.43 -0.14 17.13
CA ALA A 5 9.99 -0.36 15.75
C ALA A 5 10.23 -1.82 15.32
N SER A 6 11.45 -2.35 15.49
CA SER A 6 11.75 -3.72 15.04
C SER A 6 10.97 -4.78 15.83
N ARG A 7 10.74 -4.56 17.13
CA ARG A 7 9.87 -5.44 17.94
C ARG A 7 8.41 -5.38 17.48
N ARG A 8 7.92 -4.20 17.11
CA ARG A 8 6.57 -4.00 16.57
C ARG A 8 6.42 -4.70 15.22
N LEU A 9 7.35 -4.49 14.29
CA LEU A 9 7.36 -5.14 12.97
C LEU A 9 7.47 -6.67 13.09
N ALA A 10 8.35 -7.18 13.96
CA ALA A 10 8.45 -8.62 14.20
C ALA A 10 7.16 -9.21 14.81
N LYS A 11 6.40 -8.43 15.57
CA LYS A 11 5.07 -8.85 16.04
C LYS A 11 4.08 -8.90 14.88
N GLU A 12 3.97 -7.85 14.08
CA GLU A 12 3.05 -7.82 12.93
C GLU A 12 3.36 -8.91 11.90
N LEU A 13 4.63 -9.20 11.62
CA LEU A 13 5.03 -10.28 10.72
C LEU A 13 4.59 -11.65 11.25
N ARG A 14 4.79 -11.90 12.55
CA ARG A 14 4.33 -13.15 13.18
C ARG A 14 2.81 -13.26 13.19
N ASP A 15 2.11 -12.16 13.44
CA ASP A 15 0.65 -12.12 13.42
C ASP A 15 0.12 -12.44 12.01
N MET A 16 0.77 -11.93 10.95
CA MET A 16 0.44 -12.27 9.55
C MET A 16 0.72 -13.74 9.21
N GLN A 17 1.82 -14.30 9.71
CA GLN A 17 2.17 -15.71 9.48
C GLN A 17 1.25 -16.67 10.26
N THR A 18 0.81 -16.27 11.45
CA THR A 18 0.00 -17.12 12.34
C THR A 18 -1.47 -17.06 11.98
N ASN A 19 -2.02 -15.86 11.76
CA ASN A 19 -3.45 -15.65 11.50
C ASN A 19 -3.77 -15.68 10.00
N GLY A 20 -2.75 -15.69 9.14
CA GLY A 20 -2.91 -15.48 7.71
C GLY A 20 -3.17 -14.02 7.36
N CYS A 21 -3.09 -13.71 6.06
CA CYS A 21 -3.56 -12.44 5.54
C CYS A 21 -5.04 -12.56 5.12
N PRO A 22 -5.82 -11.46 5.17
CA PRO A 22 -7.17 -11.43 4.63
C PRO A 22 -7.19 -11.82 3.14
N ALA A 23 -8.35 -12.27 2.67
CA ALA A 23 -8.49 -12.70 1.28
C ALA A 23 -8.15 -11.57 0.29
N GLY A 24 -7.32 -11.91 -0.71
CA GLY A 24 -6.79 -10.96 -1.68
C GLY A 24 -5.62 -10.12 -1.18
N ILE A 25 -5.14 -10.28 0.06
CA ILE A 25 -3.95 -9.62 0.59
C ILE A 25 -2.89 -10.68 0.86
N GLU A 26 -1.65 -10.42 0.48
CA GLU A 26 -0.53 -11.31 0.77
C GLU A 26 0.78 -10.56 0.98
N CYS A 27 1.66 -11.12 1.79
CA CYS A 27 3.01 -10.59 1.97
C CYS A 27 3.94 -11.20 0.92
N LEU A 28 4.46 -10.37 0.02
CA LEU A 28 5.34 -10.78 -1.08
C LEU A 28 6.81 -10.85 -0.64
N SER A 29 7.23 -9.88 0.18
CA SER A 29 8.56 -9.83 0.80
C SER A 29 8.48 -8.98 2.08
N ALA A 30 9.27 -9.36 3.08
CA ALA A 30 9.35 -8.64 4.36
C ALA A 30 10.81 -8.50 4.79
N ASP A 31 11.53 -7.58 4.15
CA ASP A 31 12.97 -7.41 4.33
C ASP A 31 13.31 -6.16 5.14
N GLY A 32 13.65 -6.38 6.42
CA GLY A 32 14.10 -5.30 7.30
C GLY A 32 13.04 -4.21 7.52
N ASP A 33 13.34 -3.01 7.04
CA ASP A 33 12.49 -1.82 7.11
C ASP A 33 11.64 -1.59 5.85
N ARG A 34 11.69 -2.51 4.87
CA ARG A 34 10.89 -2.43 3.65
C ARG A 34 10.13 -3.72 3.40
N TRP A 35 8.81 -3.64 3.39
CA TRP A 35 7.95 -4.77 3.08
C TRP A 35 7.19 -4.53 1.77
N ILE A 36 6.92 -5.60 1.06
CA ILE A 36 6.13 -5.58 -0.17
C ILE A 36 4.89 -6.43 0.07
N MET A 37 3.72 -5.80 -0.11
CA MET A 37 2.42 -6.42 0.05
C MET A 37 1.72 -6.49 -1.29
N GLY A 38 1.11 -7.62 -1.60
CA GLY A 38 0.22 -7.79 -2.73
C GLY A 38 -1.21 -7.54 -2.30
N ILE A 39 -1.97 -6.83 -3.13
CA ILE A 39 -3.41 -6.67 -2.97
C ILE A 39 -4.15 -7.02 -4.27
N GLU A 40 -5.30 -7.66 -4.12
CA GLU A 40 -6.25 -8.03 -5.15
C GLU A 40 -7.65 -7.71 -4.62
N VAL A 41 -8.45 -6.99 -5.41
CA VAL A 41 -9.83 -6.70 -5.04
C VAL A 41 -10.69 -7.92 -5.39
N LEU A 42 -11.40 -8.44 -4.40
CA LEU A 42 -12.30 -9.58 -4.58
C LEU A 42 -13.72 -9.11 -4.91
N GLY A 43 -14.43 -9.89 -5.71
CA GLY A 43 -15.81 -9.62 -6.11
C GLY A 43 -15.96 -8.71 -7.32
N ASP A 44 -17.12 -8.06 -7.41
CA ASP A 44 -17.49 -7.18 -8.51
C ASP A 44 -16.87 -5.79 -8.31
N SER A 45 -15.76 -5.52 -8.98
CA SER A 45 -15.14 -4.20 -9.02
C SER A 45 -14.61 -3.90 -10.41
N ILE A 46 -14.27 -2.64 -10.67
CA ILE A 46 -13.60 -2.27 -11.92
C ILE A 46 -12.17 -2.84 -12.03
N TYR A 47 -11.62 -3.36 -10.93
CA TYR A 47 -10.27 -3.94 -10.84
C TYR A 47 -10.29 -5.47 -10.75
N THR A 48 -11.41 -6.13 -11.07
CA THR A 48 -11.50 -7.60 -11.00
C THR A 48 -10.42 -8.28 -11.84
N GLY A 49 -9.66 -9.18 -11.22
CA GLY A 49 -8.54 -9.91 -11.84
C GLY A 49 -7.22 -9.12 -11.91
N GLU A 50 -7.22 -7.85 -11.52
CA GLU A 50 -6.00 -7.05 -11.40
C GLU A 50 -5.40 -7.20 -10.00
N LYS A 51 -4.07 -7.30 -9.96
CA LYS A 51 -3.31 -7.34 -8.71
C LYS A 51 -2.34 -6.18 -8.67
N PHE A 52 -2.08 -5.68 -7.48
CA PHE A 52 -1.26 -4.51 -7.26
C PHE A 52 -0.25 -4.77 -6.15
N ALA A 53 0.96 -4.25 -6.30
CA ALA A 53 2.01 -4.35 -5.29
C ALA A 53 2.17 -3.01 -4.57
N LEU A 54 2.21 -3.07 -3.24
CA LEU A 54 2.43 -1.97 -2.31
C LEU A 54 3.80 -2.11 -1.66
N SER A 55 4.58 -1.03 -1.64
CA SER A 55 5.79 -0.91 -0.83
C SER A 55 5.46 -0.20 0.46
N PHE A 56 5.78 -0.83 1.59
CA PHE A 56 5.80 -0.23 2.91
C PHE A 56 7.25 0.03 3.30
N ARG A 57 7.59 1.27 3.63
CA ARG A 57 8.90 1.66 4.16
C ARG A 57 8.73 2.24 5.56
N PHE A 58 9.35 1.61 6.54
CA PHE A 58 9.21 1.93 7.96
C PHE A 58 10.34 2.84 8.43
N GLU A 59 9.98 3.92 9.11
CA GLU A 59 10.94 4.81 9.75
C GLU A 59 11.24 4.33 11.20
N PRO A 60 12.37 4.72 11.81
CA PRO A 60 12.72 4.33 13.19
C PRO A 60 11.67 4.71 14.24
N GLN A 61 10.83 5.72 13.95
CA GLN A 61 9.73 6.17 14.80
C GLN A 61 8.45 5.33 14.67
N TYR A 62 8.39 4.34 13.77
CA TYR A 62 7.24 3.44 13.69
C TYR A 62 7.03 2.69 15.03
N PRO A 63 5.79 2.54 15.54
CA PRO A 63 4.50 2.88 14.91
C PRO A 63 3.97 4.29 15.22
N ILE A 64 4.75 5.14 15.88
CA ILE A 64 4.32 6.51 16.21
C ILE A 64 4.14 7.32 14.92
N SER A 65 5.07 7.22 13.99
CA SER A 65 4.91 7.74 12.63
C SER A 65 4.30 6.68 11.70
N SER A 66 3.50 7.14 10.74
CA SER A 66 2.99 6.29 9.67
C SER A 66 4.13 5.72 8.82
N PRO A 67 3.99 4.50 8.29
CA PRO A 67 4.88 4.00 7.26
C PRO A 67 4.70 4.82 5.99
N VAL A 68 5.75 4.88 5.18
CA VAL A 68 5.64 5.38 3.81
C VAL A 68 5.04 4.26 2.97
N VAL A 69 3.87 4.50 2.37
CA VAL A 69 3.16 3.50 1.55
C VAL A 69 2.97 4.03 0.14
N THR A 70 3.41 3.27 -0.85
CA THR A 70 3.25 3.57 -2.27
C THR A 70 2.94 2.31 -3.07
N PHE A 71 2.16 2.44 -4.14
CA PHE A 71 2.11 1.40 -5.17
C PHE A 71 3.44 1.37 -5.93
N ILE A 72 3.89 0.18 -6.31
CA ILE A 72 5.11 0.00 -7.07
C ILE A 72 4.75 -0.04 -8.57
N PRO A 73 5.13 0.96 -9.38
CA PRO A 73 4.96 0.88 -10.82
C PRO A 73 5.88 -0.18 -11.42
N ASN A 74 5.38 -0.94 -12.39
CA ASN A 74 6.12 -1.97 -13.13
C ASN A 74 6.77 -3.03 -12.22
N PHE A 75 6.08 -3.42 -11.15
CA PHE A 75 6.58 -4.42 -10.23
C PHE A 75 6.61 -5.79 -10.90
N VAL A 76 7.71 -6.51 -10.70
CA VAL A 76 7.87 -7.92 -11.07
C VAL A 76 8.20 -8.67 -9.80
N LEU A 77 7.52 -9.80 -9.63
CA LEU A 77 7.65 -10.61 -8.44
C LEU A 77 9.09 -11.17 -8.30
N PRO A 78 9.76 -11.00 -7.14
CA PRO A 78 11.10 -11.55 -6.89
C PRO A 78 11.13 -13.08 -6.94
N ALA A 79 12.30 -13.64 -7.29
CA ALA A 79 12.48 -15.07 -7.47
C ALA A 79 12.31 -15.86 -6.16
N GLU A 80 12.59 -15.21 -5.05
CA GLU A 80 12.51 -15.72 -3.68
C GLU A 80 11.10 -15.65 -3.07
N SER A 81 10.15 -15.00 -3.75
CA SER A 81 8.79 -14.90 -3.23
C SER A 81 8.06 -16.25 -3.31
N THR A 82 7.32 -16.56 -2.25
CA THR A 82 6.55 -17.80 -2.12
C THR A 82 5.08 -17.62 -2.48
N SER A 83 4.71 -16.46 -3.03
CA SER A 83 3.34 -16.17 -3.43
C SER A 83 2.88 -17.14 -4.53
N THR A 84 1.72 -17.74 -4.29
CA THR A 84 1.01 -18.57 -5.27
C THR A 84 0.03 -17.76 -6.11
N SER A 85 -0.42 -16.60 -5.60
CA SER A 85 -1.42 -15.77 -6.25
C SER A 85 -0.80 -14.81 -7.26
N PHE A 86 0.46 -14.40 -7.08
CA PHE A 86 1.16 -13.51 -8.00
C PHE A 86 2.04 -14.34 -8.95
N ASN A 87 1.91 -14.05 -10.25
CA ASN A 87 2.72 -14.64 -11.30
C ASN A 87 4.01 -13.82 -11.55
N ARG A 88 5.15 -14.50 -11.61
CA ARG A 88 6.49 -13.93 -11.89
C ARG A 88 6.69 -13.42 -13.32
N ASN A 89 5.89 -13.90 -14.27
CA ASN A 89 5.92 -13.47 -15.66
C ASN A 89 5.01 -12.26 -15.93
N THR A 90 4.32 -11.75 -14.91
CA THR A 90 3.39 -10.63 -15.03
C THR A 90 4.03 -9.38 -14.44
N VAL A 91 3.90 -8.27 -15.17
CA VAL A 91 4.27 -6.93 -14.70
C VAL A 91 3.05 -6.28 -14.07
N TYR A 92 3.14 -5.91 -12.80
CA TYR A 92 2.07 -5.25 -12.07
C TYR A 92 2.25 -3.74 -12.14
N THR A 93 1.18 -3.04 -12.51
CA THR A 93 1.16 -1.58 -12.65
C THR A 93 0.46 -0.92 -11.47
N THR A 94 0.53 0.41 -11.36
CA THR A 94 -0.25 1.14 -10.36
C THR A 94 -1.73 1.19 -10.76
N PRO A 95 -2.68 1.06 -9.83
CA PRO A 95 -4.10 1.20 -10.15
C PRO A 95 -4.39 2.62 -10.64
N ILE A 96 -5.25 2.73 -11.65
CA ILE A 96 -5.81 4.02 -12.09
C ILE A 96 -6.97 4.33 -11.15
N HIS A 97 -6.75 5.21 -10.18
CA HIS A 97 -7.72 5.53 -9.13
C HIS A 97 -7.64 7.03 -8.75
N PRO A 98 -8.76 7.70 -8.40
CA PRO A 98 -8.80 9.13 -8.04
C PRO A 98 -7.83 9.54 -6.93
N HIS A 99 -7.45 8.59 -6.07
CA HIS A 99 -6.49 8.79 -4.96
C HIS A 99 -5.12 8.15 -5.20
N VAL A 100 -4.83 7.65 -6.40
CA VAL A 100 -3.54 7.01 -6.73
C VAL A 100 -2.88 7.69 -7.93
N TYR A 101 -1.75 8.34 -7.65
CA TYR A 101 -0.92 8.99 -8.64
C TYR A 101 -0.17 7.97 -9.51
N SER A 102 0.21 8.35 -10.73
CA SER A 102 0.89 7.44 -11.67
C SER A 102 2.26 6.97 -11.19
N ASN A 103 2.94 7.76 -10.34
CA ASN A 103 4.18 7.36 -9.67
C ASN A 103 3.95 6.40 -8.47
N GLY A 104 2.70 6.05 -8.18
CA GLY A 104 2.32 5.13 -7.12
C GLY A 104 2.06 5.79 -5.77
N HIS A 105 2.15 7.11 -5.66
CA HIS A 105 1.78 7.80 -4.44
C HIS A 105 0.28 7.69 -4.17
N ILE A 106 -0.07 7.64 -2.89
CA ILE A 106 -1.44 7.41 -2.43
C ILE A 106 -1.88 8.62 -1.60
N CYS A 107 -3.02 9.19 -1.96
CA CYS A 107 -3.69 10.21 -1.16
C CYS A 107 -4.75 9.53 -0.28
N ALA A 108 -4.34 9.04 0.90
CA ALA A 108 -5.25 8.44 1.86
C ALA A 108 -4.98 8.98 3.27
N SER A 109 -6.03 9.43 3.96
CA SER A 109 -5.96 10.06 5.28
C SER A 109 -5.31 9.17 6.34
N ILE A 110 -5.54 7.85 6.26
CA ILE A 110 -4.93 6.83 7.14
C ILE A 110 -3.39 6.83 7.11
N LEU A 111 -2.78 7.34 6.03
CA LEU A 111 -1.32 7.45 5.89
C LEU A 111 -0.78 8.80 6.39
N GLY A 112 -1.67 9.75 6.68
CA GLY A 112 -1.36 11.10 7.13
C GLY A 112 -2.05 11.43 8.45
N PRO A 113 -3.04 12.35 8.48
CA PRO A 113 -3.61 12.88 9.72
C PRO A 113 -4.39 11.85 10.55
N GLU A 114 -4.94 10.81 9.92
CA GLU A 114 -5.73 9.77 10.61
C GLU A 114 -4.90 8.54 10.98
N TRP A 115 -3.57 8.59 10.79
CA TRP A 115 -2.69 7.54 11.27
C TRP A 115 -2.74 7.44 12.79
N SER A 116 -2.94 6.22 13.28
CA SER A 116 -2.82 5.88 14.69
C SER A 116 -1.81 4.75 14.87
N PRO A 117 -0.96 4.78 15.92
CA PRO A 117 -0.03 3.69 16.23
C PRO A 117 -0.70 2.33 16.52
N VAL A 118 -2.03 2.33 16.69
CA VAL A 118 -2.85 1.12 16.83
C VAL A 118 -3.03 0.40 15.48
N LEU A 119 -2.94 1.12 14.36
CA LEU A 119 -3.05 0.56 13.02
C LEU A 119 -1.84 -0.34 12.69
N THR A 120 -2.10 -1.36 11.89
CA THR A 120 -1.14 -2.36 11.40
C THR A 120 -1.00 -2.29 9.89
N VAL A 121 0.07 -2.88 9.35
CA VAL A 121 0.27 -3.05 7.90
C VAL A 121 -0.96 -3.70 7.24
N VAL A 122 -1.51 -4.72 7.88
CA VAL A 122 -2.72 -5.42 7.40
C VAL A 122 -3.92 -4.47 7.37
N SER A 123 -4.15 -3.68 8.42
CA SER A 123 -5.27 -2.73 8.45
C SER A 123 -5.17 -1.66 7.36
N VAL A 124 -3.94 -1.21 7.04
CA VAL A 124 -3.71 -0.29 5.92
C VAL A 124 -4.01 -0.99 4.59
N CYS A 125 -3.57 -2.23 4.39
CA CYS A 125 -3.87 -2.98 3.17
C CYS A 125 -5.38 -3.19 2.99
N ILE A 126 -6.12 -3.52 4.05
CA ILE A 126 -7.59 -3.65 4.03
C ILE A 126 -8.25 -2.32 3.63
N THR A 127 -7.77 -1.21 4.19
CA THR A 127 -8.30 0.13 3.87
C THR A 127 -8.09 0.47 2.41
N LEU A 128 -6.89 0.22 1.87
CA LEU A 128 -6.57 0.45 0.46
C LEU A 128 -7.32 -0.50 -0.48
N GLN A 129 -7.48 -1.77 -0.10
CA GLN A 129 -8.29 -2.73 -0.84
C GLN A 129 -9.76 -2.28 -0.91
N SER A 130 -10.30 -1.77 0.20
CA SER A 130 -11.67 -1.24 0.27
C SER A 130 -11.83 0.04 -0.55
N MET A 131 -10.83 0.92 -0.53
CA MET A 131 -10.78 2.13 -1.38
C MET A 131 -10.83 1.76 -2.87
N LEU A 132 -10.08 0.73 -3.29
CA LEU A 132 -10.14 0.26 -4.68
C LEU A 132 -11.49 -0.41 -5.00
N ALA A 133 -12.05 -1.18 -4.07
CA ALA A 133 -13.33 -1.87 -4.25
C ALA A 133 -14.52 -0.92 -4.41
N SER A 134 -14.51 0.23 -3.73
CA SER A 134 -15.60 1.22 -3.81
C SER A 134 -15.55 2.09 -5.07
N CYS A 135 -14.46 2.02 -5.85
CA CYS A 135 -14.27 2.85 -7.02
C CYS A 135 -15.20 2.45 -8.18
N LYS A 136 -15.88 3.44 -8.75
CA LYS A 136 -16.83 3.25 -9.87
C LYS A 136 -16.22 3.55 -11.24
N LYS A 137 -15.11 4.28 -11.31
CA LYS A 137 -14.48 4.73 -12.56
C LYS A 137 -12.96 4.76 -12.43
N LYS A 138 -12.26 4.23 -13.44
CA LYS A 138 -10.80 4.31 -13.54
C LYS A 138 -10.39 5.69 -14.03
N GLU A 139 -10.12 6.60 -13.10
CA GLU A 139 -9.58 7.93 -13.38
C GLU A 139 -8.41 8.26 -12.46
N ARG A 140 -7.53 9.18 -12.88
CA ARG A 140 -6.39 9.64 -12.08
C ARG A 140 -6.79 10.88 -11.27
N PRO A 141 -6.04 11.22 -10.20
CA PRO A 141 -6.20 12.51 -9.53
C PRO A 141 -6.12 13.65 -10.55
N VAL A 142 -6.96 14.69 -10.40
CA VAL A 142 -7.04 15.83 -11.34
C VAL A 142 -5.67 16.50 -11.54
N ASP A 143 -4.84 16.52 -10.50
CA ASP A 143 -3.53 17.14 -10.53
C ASP A 143 -2.37 16.15 -10.76
N ASN A 144 -2.65 14.95 -11.28
CA ASN A 144 -1.66 13.88 -11.45
C ASN A 144 -0.38 14.35 -12.14
N ASP A 145 -0.48 14.93 -13.34
CA ASP A 145 0.70 15.29 -14.14
C ASP A 145 1.50 16.43 -13.49
N ARG A 146 0.79 17.38 -12.86
CA ARG A 146 1.39 18.49 -12.12
C ARG A 146 2.15 17.96 -10.90
N TYR A 147 1.55 17.03 -10.17
CA TYR A 147 2.11 16.44 -8.97
C TYR A 147 3.35 15.61 -9.29
N VAL A 148 3.21 14.64 -10.21
CA VAL A 148 4.26 13.66 -10.53
C VAL A 148 5.52 14.33 -11.07
N ARG A 149 5.39 15.46 -11.78
CA ARG A 149 6.54 16.23 -12.29
C ARG A 149 7.48 16.72 -11.17
N ASN A 150 6.95 17.02 -9.99
CA ASN A 150 7.71 17.59 -8.87
C ASN A 150 7.63 16.72 -7.60
N ALA A 151 7.13 15.49 -7.70
CA ALA A 151 6.89 14.64 -6.56
C ALA A 151 8.22 14.21 -5.92
N PRO A 152 8.39 14.38 -4.60
CA PRO A 152 9.57 13.86 -3.89
C PRO A 152 9.53 12.32 -3.85
N ASP A 153 10.66 11.64 -3.67
CA ASP A 153 10.67 10.17 -3.46
C ASP A 153 9.81 9.73 -2.26
N ASN A 154 9.79 10.55 -1.20
CA ASN A 154 8.99 10.26 -0.02
C ASN A 154 7.66 11.04 -0.10
N PRO A 155 6.50 10.39 -0.31
CA PRO A 155 5.19 11.04 -0.38
C PRO A 155 4.84 11.80 0.89
N LYS A 156 5.40 11.45 2.07
CA LYS A 156 5.16 12.18 3.32
C LYS A 156 5.67 13.62 3.29
N LYS A 157 6.55 13.98 2.34
CA LYS A 157 7.01 15.37 2.13
C LYS A 157 6.02 16.20 1.33
N THR A 158 5.00 15.57 0.73
CA THR A 158 3.91 16.25 0.05
C THR A 158 2.81 16.59 1.05
N ARG A 159 2.30 17.82 0.99
CA ARG A 159 1.05 18.18 1.65
C ARG A 159 -0.13 17.81 0.75
N PHE A 160 -0.66 16.61 0.94
CA PHE A 160 -1.88 16.19 0.23
C PHE A 160 -3.08 17.00 0.72
N HIS A 161 -3.96 17.35 -0.22
CA HIS A 161 -5.31 17.81 0.07
C HIS A 161 -6.21 16.58 0.01
N TYR A 162 -6.81 16.23 1.14
CA TYR A 162 -7.77 15.13 1.20
C TYR A 162 -9.13 15.74 0.90
N ASP A 163 -9.54 15.66 -0.36
CA ASP A 163 -10.91 15.95 -0.75
C ASP A 163 -11.76 14.78 -0.26
N ASP A 164 -12.31 14.94 0.95
CA ASP A 164 -13.33 14.03 1.48
C ASP A 164 -14.62 14.35 0.72
N ASP A 165 -14.81 13.67 -0.42
CA ASP A 165 -16.10 13.64 -1.11
C ASP A 165 -17.09 12.96 -0.16
N THR A 166 -17.64 13.79 0.70
CA THR A 166 -18.63 13.47 1.71
C THR A 166 -19.88 12.93 1.00
N VAL A 167 -20.18 11.66 1.30
CA VAL A 167 -21.52 11.04 1.33
C VAL A 167 -22.39 11.17 0.07
#